data_AF-A0A1C6A4N0-F1
#
_entry.id   AF-A0A1C6A4N0-F1
#
_cell.length_a   1.000
_cell.length_b   1.000
_cell.length_c   1.000
_cell.angle_alpha   90.00
_cell.angle_beta   90.00
_cell.angle_gamma   90.00
#
_symmetry.space_group_name_H-M   'P 1'
#
loop_
_entity.id
_entity.type
_entity.pdbx_description
1 polymer ?
#
loop_
_entity_poly.entity_id
_entity_poly.type
_entity_poly.pdbx_seq_one_letter_code
_entity_poly.pdbx_strand_id
1 'polypeptide(L)'
;MGEVIENAARELQALQEGGVDGVLIANEFSLPYEKKVSYVTVAAMGRVVGELKKEIKVPFGVNIVSNPLATIDLAAAVEADMG
;
A
#
# COMPACT_ATOMS: atom_id res chain seq x y z
N MET A 1 -2.51 -13.49 -5.50
CA MET A 1 -2.43 -12.74 -4.24
C MET A 1 -1.16 -13.09 -3.46
N GLY A 2 -0.86 -14.38 -3.19
CA GLY A 2 0.40 -14.77 -2.53
C GLY A 2 1.65 -14.20 -3.22
N GLU A 3 1.76 -14.39 -4.54
CA GLU A 3 2.87 -13.82 -5.34
C GLU A 3 2.98 -12.29 -5.25
N VAL A 4 1.85 -11.57 -5.18
CA VAL A 4 1.84 -10.11 -5.02
C VAL A 4 2.42 -9.71 -3.67
N ILE A 5 2.05 -10.43 -2.60
CA ILE A 5 2.55 -10.20 -1.24
C ILE A 5 4.05 -10.54 -1.16
N GLU A 6 4.47 -11.67 -1.73
CA GLU A 6 5.88 -12.07 -1.76
C GLU A 6 6.75 -11.08 -2.53
N ASN A 7 6.27 -10.58 -3.67
CA ASN A 7 6.98 -9.55 -4.44
C ASN A 7 7.08 -8.24 -3.65
N ALA A 8 5.96 -7.79 -3.07
CA ALA A 8 5.94 -6.56 -2.28
C ALA A 8 6.80 -6.66 -1.01
N ALA A 9 6.89 -7.83 -0.36
CA ALA A 9 7.77 -8.06 0.78
C ALA A 9 9.25 -7.96 0.39
N ARG A 10 9.64 -8.52 -0.76
CA ARG A 10 11.00 -8.39 -1.30
C ARG A 10 11.35 -6.95 -1.64
N GLU A 11 10.44 -6.22 -2.27
CA GLU A 11 10.64 -4.80 -2.58
C GLU A 11 10.73 -3.94 -1.32
N LEU A 12 9.86 -4.18 -0.34
CA LEU A 12 9.90 -3.53 0.97
C LEU A 12 11.26 -3.73 1.64
N GLN A 13 11.75 -4.98 1.68
CA GLN A 13 13.06 -5.27 2.26
C GLN A 13 14.18 -4.52 1.53
N ALA A 14 14.19 -4.54 0.20
CA ALA A 14 15.22 -3.87 -0.60
C ALA A 14 15.21 -2.35 -0.39
N LEU A 15 14.04 -1.72 -0.32
CA LEU A 15 13.91 -0.28 -0.05
C LEU A 15 14.44 0.08 1.34
N GLN A 16 14.08 -0.71 2.37
CA GLN A 16 14.55 -0.49 3.73
C GLN A 16 16.07 -0.68 3.86
N GLU A 17 16.64 -1.69 3.20
CA GLU A 17 18.10 -1.89 3.13
C GLU A 17 18.81 -0.77 2.37
N GLY A 18 18.12 -0.15 1.41
CA GLY A 18 18.56 1.05 0.71
C GLY A 18 18.53 2.33 1.56
N GLY A 19 17.96 2.29 2.77
CA GLY A 19 17.96 3.40 3.71
C GLY A 19 16.91 4.49 3.42
N VAL A 20 15.76 4.13 2.83
CA VAL A 20 14.66 5.07 2.64
C VAL A 20 14.08 5.56 3.98
N ASP A 21 13.62 6.80 4.04
CA ASP A 21 13.01 7.39 5.24
C ASP A 21 11.54 6.98 5.44
N GLY A 22 10.92 6.34 4.45
CA GLY A 22 9.54 5.88 4.49
C GLY A 22 9.12 5.15 3.22
N VAL A 23 7.95 4.50 3.25
CA VAL A 23 7.41 3.71 2.14
C VAL A 23 5.97 4.14 1.83
N LEU A 24 5.65 4.30 0.54
CA LEU A 24 4.28 4.57 0.07
C LEU A 24 3.78 3.38 -0.76
N ILE A 25 2.69 2.74 -0.32
CA ILE A 25 2.10 1.59 -1.02
C ILE A 25 0.94 2.06 -1.89
N ALA A 26 1.05 1.91 -3.22
CA ALA A 26 0.08 2.44 -4.17
C ALA A 26 -0.39 1.42 -5.22
N ASN A 27 -1.57 1.63 -5.80
CA ASN A 27 -2.08 0.83 -6.93
C ASN A 27 -1.69 1.43 -8.31
N GLU A 28 -0.48 1.98 -8.44
CA GLU A 28 0.07 2.79 -9.55
C GLU A 28 0.12 2.10 -10.94
N PHE A 29 -0.41 0.88 -11.08
CA PHE A 29 -0.50 0.18 -12.37
C PHE A 29 -1.93 -0.30 -12.68
N SER A 30 -2.92 0.23 -11.95
CA SER A 30 -4.35 -0.03 -12.19
C SER A 30 -4.87 0.82 -13.35
N LEU A 31 -4.30 0.65 -14.54
CA LEU A 31 -4.71 1.40 -15.72
C LEU A 31 -5.93 0.75 -16.38
N PRO A 32 -6.96 1.53 -16.76
CA PRO A 32 -7.13 2.97 -16.55
C PRO A 32 -7.52 3.33 -15.11
N TYR A 33 -7.01 4.46 -14.61
CA TYR A 33 -7.37 4.93 -13.26
C TYR A 33 -8.81 5.40 -13.17
N GLU A 34 -9.54 4.88 -12.18
CA GLU A 34 -10.92 5.24 -11.90
C GLU A 34 -11.01 6.21 -10.72
N LYS A 35 -11.81 7.28 -10.86
CA LYS A 35 -12.11 8.19 -9.74
C LYS A 35 -12.82 7.48 -8.58
N LYS A 36 -13.50 6.38 -8.86
CA LYS A 36 -14.18 5.52 -7.91
C LYS A 36 -13.75 4.08 -8.14
N VAL A 37 -12.70 3.67 -7.44
CA VAL A 37 -12.19 2.30 -7.53
C VAL A 37 -13.18 1.28 -6.95
N SER A 38 -13.08 0.04 -7.41
CA SER A 38 -13.82 -1.09 -6.83
C SER A 38 -13.43 -1.33 -5.36
N TYR A 39 -14.40 -1.75 -4.55
CA TYR A 39 -14.15 -2.25 -3.19
C TYR A 39 -13.16 -3.41 -3.16
N VAL A 40 -13.09 -4.20 -4.25
CA VAL A 40 -12.11 -5.29 -4.38
C VAL A 40 -10.69 -4.73 -4.37
N THR A 41 -10.43 -3.59 -5.02
CA THR A 41 -9.11 -2.95 -5.04
C THR A 41 -8.71 -2.49 -3.64
N VAL A 42 -9.62 -1.83 -2.92
CA VAL A 42 -9.38 -1.37 -1.55
C VAL A 42 -9.12 -2.56 -0.62
N ALA A 43 -9.94 -3.61 -0.72
CA ALA A 43 -9.79 -4.82 0.07
C ALA A 43 -8.48 -5.56 -0.25
N ALA A 44 -8.09 -5.63 -1.53
CA ALA A 44 -6.84 -6.23 -1.97
C ALA A 44 -5.63 -5.47 -1.42
N MET A 45 -5.62 -4.14 -1.50
CA MET A 45 -4.56 -3.34 -0.90
C MET A 45 -4.52 -3.48 0.61
N GLY A 46 -5.67 -3.45 1.30
CA GLY A 46 -5.74 -3.70 2.74
C GLY A 46 -5.17 -5.06 3.13
N ARG A 47 -5.42 -6.10 2.34
CA ARG A 47 -4.82 -7.44 2.53
C ARG A 47 -3.30 -7.41 2.39
N VAL A 48 -2.77 -6.77 1.34
CA VAL A 48 -1.32 -6.68 1.13
C VAL A 48 -0.66 -5.91 2.28
N VAL A 49 -1.15 -4.71 2.58
CA VAL A 49 -0.59 -3.88 3.65
C VAL A 49 -0.67 -4.59 5.00
N GLY A 50 -1.79 -5.24 5.32
CA GLY A 50 -1.96 -5.97 6.58
C GLY A 50 -0.98 -7.14 6.76
N GLU A 51 -0.58 -7.80 5.68
CA GLU A 51 0.46 -8.84 5.72
C GLU A 51 1.86 -8.22 5.87
N LEU A 52 2.17 -7.17 5.10
CA LEU A 52 3.46 -6.50 5.13
C LEU A 52 3.74 -5.72 6.41
N LYS A 53 2.69 -5.24 7.11
CA LYS A 53 2.82 -4.35 8.28
C LYS A 53 3.74 -4.90 9.38
N LYS A 54 3.87 -6.23 9.49
CA LYS A 54 4.76 -6.89 10.46
C LYS A 54 6.25 -6.73 10.13
N GLU A 55 6.58 -6.41 8.88
CA GLU A 55 7.94 -6.33 8.34
C GLU A 55 8.39 -4.89 8.05
N ILE A 56 7.46 -3.94 8.07
CA ILE A 56 7.72 -2.51 7.89
C ILE A 56 8.44 -1.95 9.13
N LYS A 57 9.59 -1.31 8.91
CA LYS A 57 10.47 -0.74 9.95
C LYS A 57 10.60 0.78 9.90
N VAL A 58 10.12 1.38 8.82
CA VAL A 58 10.11 2.83 8.57
C VAL A 58 8.68 3.32 8.47
N PRO A 59 8.38 4.62 8.68
CA PRO A 59 7.04 5.16 8.47
C PRO A 59 6.44 4.76 7.12
N PHE A 60 5.13 4.55 7.07
CA PHE A 60 4.48 4.12 5.82
C PHE A 60 3.15 4.81 5.55
N GLY A 61 2.88 5.00 4.26
CA GLY A 61 1.66 5.56 3.71
C GLY A 61 1.00 4.60 2.73
N VAL A 62 -0.24 4.92 2.36
CA VAL A 62 -0.97 4.24 1.28
C VAL A 62 -1.55 5.24 0.31
N ASN A 63 -1.72 4.85 -0.95
CA ASN A 63 -2.37 5.69 -1.96
C ASN A 63 -3.24 4.86 -2.93
N ILE A 64 -4.54 5.13 -2.92
CA ILE A 64 -5.45 4.71 -3.98
C ILE A 64 -5.45 5.80 -5.05
N VAL A 65 -4.78 5.54 -6.17
CA VAL A 65 -4.59 6.49 -7.26
C VAL A 65 -5.94 7.01 -7.78
N SER A 66 -6.05 8.33 -7.87
CA SER A 66 -7.26 9.06 -8.30
C SER A 66 -8.49 8.91 -7.40
N ASN A 67 -8.38 8.32 -6.20
CA ASN A 67 -9.49 8.21 -5.25
C ASN A 67 -9.07 8.59 -3.81
N PRO A 68 -9.08 9.89 -3.46
CA PRO A 68 -8.58 10.38 -2.18
C PRO A 68 -9.39 9.90 -0.96
N LEU A 69 -10.71 9.69 -1.12
CA LEU A 69 -11.54 9.18 -0.02
C LEU A 69 -11.16 7.75 0.33
N ALA A 70 -11.00 6.88 -0.68
CA ALA A 70 -10.55 5.51 -0.44
C ALA A 70 -9.12 5.45 0.11
N THR A 71 -8.25 6.40 -0.26
CA THR A 71 -6.92 6.55 0.35
C THR A 71 -7.03 6.81 1.84
N ILE A 72 -7.85 7.77 2.28
CA ILE A 72 -8.02 8.12 3.70
C ILE A 72 -8.64 6.94 4.47
N ASP A 73 -9.68 6.32 3.91
CA ASP A 73 -10.34 5.16 4.54
C ASP A 73 -9.36 3.99 4.72
N LEU A 74 -8.56 3.70 3.68
CA LEU A 74 -7.55 2.65 3.74
C LEU A 74 -6.43 2.99 4.74
N ALA A 75 -5.93 4.23 4.73
CA ALA A 75 -4.88 4.69 5.64
C ALA A 75 -5.31 4.51 7.10
N ALA A 76 -6.54 4.91 7.43
CA ALA A 76 -7.10 4.71 8.76
C ALA A 76 -7.23 3.21 9.10
N ALA A 77 -7.70 2.38 8.17
CA ALA A 77 -7.90 0.94 8.39
C ALA A 77 -6.60 0.15 8.62
N VAL A 78 -5.50 0.59 8.03
CA VAL A 78 -4.18 -0.06 8.16
C VAL A 78 -3.27 0.61 9.18
N GLU A 79 -3.72 1.72 9.77
CA GLU A 79 -2.96 2.59 10.67
C GLU A 79 -1.67 3.12 10.01
N ALA A 80 -1.79 3.60 8.77
CA ALA A 80 -0.72 4.32 8.10
C ALA A 80 -0.47 5.66 8.80
N ASP A 81 0.80 6.01 8.98
CA ASP A 81 1.25 7.18 9.73
C ASP A 81 1.97 8.23 8.86
N MET A 82 2.18 7.92 7.58
CA MET A 82 2.72 8.82 6.56
C MET A 82 1.59 9.34 5.66
N GLY A 83 1.32 10.65 5.73
CA GLY A 83 0.33 11.37 4.93
C GLY A 83 0.92 12.00 3.68
#